data_AF-A0A0B2UK43-F1
#
_entry.id   AF-A0A0B2UK43-F1
#
_cell.length_a   1.000
_cell.length_b   1.000
_cell.length_c   1.000
_cell.angle_alpha   90.00
_cell.angle_beta   90.00
_cell.angle_gamma   90.00
#
_symmetry.space_group_name_H-M   'P 1'
#
loop_
_entity.id
_entity.type
_entity.pdbx_description
1 polymer ?
#
loop_
_entity_poly.entity_id
_entity_poly.type
_entity_poly.pdbx_seq_one_letter_code
_entity_poly.pdbx_strand_id
1 'polypeptide(L)'
;MENEIDELFLGSKNDAIDKDKITNLDACMNEMPMLYPNLRHVDEKCKMIYSSLELYTIKLESLSNELKEIEDENMKLENEILYQTQIYEHLKELLYSVEIKEEHFIALEAESFDSIDGICKIERALDALNELDVEKYTIRIVREKKERINDALRKFYKRFVAYMGKFMAGNEHAHQLKVHKGLYGIIKRFKKIIEYSRDQKDYYVVVCSMYMAHSRKLYEREVDAHMKTVFRLIKDSPTQEKVSDTLQTFVDSYRSIIQCEMRFIESMGLEGDASAIFNDVWVIVEEFVENVYELLSIETLNGLGLCWREVDEVEESVYFCFQKDLRKMYERMEEEYLCKEVQRGDLRVEKLERILRSSSNTELRIKAAVLGMSRILEKSSSKGLDEAIRKWKIVTKVQVACGVDVSEINKAEQKVRTEFERYCMDFILGEGNAVSNTKKVVAAVGEDKVFKAKMVKMMQEMMSSRNAEGGLREPAEVIEYLSNA
;
A
#
# COMPACT_ATOMS: atom_id res chain seq x y z
N MET A 1 46.56 2.71 -170.74
CA MET A 1 45.88 1.45 -170.47
C MET A 1 45.86 1.34 -168.98
N GLU A 2 44.66 1.40 -168.47
CA GLU A 2 44.18 0.21 -167.85
C GLU A 2 44.99 -0.42 -166.71
N ASN A 3 44.41 -0.56 -165.55
CA ASN A 3 43.04 -0.22 -165.23
C ASN A 3 42.94 -0.36 -163.73
N GLU A 4 42.48 0.73 -163.12
CA GLU A 4 41.13 0.71 -162.55
C GLU A 4 40.90 -0.40 -161.50
N ILE A 5 41.96 -0.76 -160.79
CA ILE A 5 41.95 -1.20 -159.39
C ILE A 5 43.01 -0.33 -158.68
N ASP A 6 42.78 0.91 -158.34
CA ASP A 6 41.54 1.42 -157.84
C ASP A 6 40.93 0.61 -156.72
N GLU A 7 40.72 1.43 -155.72
CA GLU A 7 39.43 1.45 -155.10
C GLU A 7 39.20 0.25 -154.21
N LEU A 8 39.46 0.53 -152.94
CA LEU A 8 39.35 -0.33 -151.76
C LEU A 8 40.68 -1.10 -151.55
N PHE A 9 41.74 -0.57 -150.91
CA PHE A 9 41.78 -0.04 -149.53
C PHE A 9 43.10 0.73 -149.18
N LEU A 10 43.87 1.25 -150.15
CA LEU A 10 45.33 1.55 -150.05
C LEU A 10 45.79 3.04 -149.99
N GLY A 11 44.93 4.00 -149.64
CA GLY A 11 45.28 5.44 -149.54
C GLY A 11 46.11 5.73 -148.28
N SER A 12 47.43 5.59 -148.39
CA SER A 12 48.30 5.38 -147.24
C SER A 12 48.40 6.62 -146.34
N LYS A 13 47.70 6.49 -145.22
CA LYS A 13 48.15 6.84 -143.88
C LYS A 13 48.77 8.22 -143.85
N ASN A 14 47.88 9.19 -143.64
CA ASN A 14 48.28 10.45 -143.05
C ASN A 14 48.94 10.13 -141.71
N ASP A 15 50.26 10.00 -141.77
CA ASP A 15 51.15 9.83 -140.62
C ASP A 15 50.89 10.90 -139.54
N ALA A 16 50.18 11.99 -139.88
CA ALA A 16 49.71 13.01 -138.94
C ALA A 16 48.63 12.51 -137.95
N ILE A 17 47.71 11.60 -138.33
CA ILE A 17 46.63 11.12 -137.44
C ILE A 17 47.09 9.94 -136.57
N ASP A 18 47.90 9.03 -137.14
CA ASP A 18 48.60 8.01 -136.36
C ASP A 18 49.58 8.66 -135.38
N LYS A 19 50.25 9.76 -135.79
CA LYS A 19 51.00 10.59 -134.85
C LYS A 19 50.13 11.13 -133.73
N ASP A 20 48.92 11.63 -133.96
CA ASP A 20 48.10 12.27 -132.91
C ASP A 20 47.55 11.31 -131.84
N LYS A 21 47.24 10.05 -132.22
CA LYS A 21 46.87 9.00 -131.25
C LYS A 21 48.09 8.43 -130.55
N ILE A 22 49.19 8.25 -131.28
CA ILE A 22 50.48 7.84 -130.71
C ILE A 22 51.02 8.94 -129.79
N THR A 23 50.86 10.23 -130.10
CA THR A 23 51.29 11.34 -129.24
C THR A 23 50.35 11.54 -128.06
N ASN A 24 49.05 11.23 -128.14
CA ASN A 24 48.19 11.21 -126.96
C ASN A 24 48.44 10.00 -126.05
N LEU A 25 48.72 8.83 -126.61
CA LEU A 25 49.18 7.66 -125.85
C LEU A 25 50.58 7.90 -125.27
N ASP A 26 51.50 8.50 -126.02
CA ASP A 26 52.82 8.93 -125.54
C ASP A 26 52.65 10.03 -124.50
N ALA A 27 51.76 11.01 -124.66
CA ALA A 27 51.51 12.05 -123.67
C ALA A 27 50.95 11.44 -122.38
N CYS A 28 49.99 10.51 -122.49
CA CYS A 28 49.43 9.79 -121.35
C CYS A 28 50.43 8.81 -120.73
N MET A 29 51.28 8.16 -121.53
CA MET A 29 52.42 7.33 -121.09
C MET A 29 53.59 8.16 -120.56
N ASN A 30 53.67 9.45 -120.88
CA ASN A 30 54.63 10.41 -120.32
C ASN A 30 54.07 11.02 -119.02
N GLU A 31 52.74 11.12 -118.89
CA GLU A 31 52.05 11.57 -117.67
C GLU A 31 51.83 10.44 -116.64
N MET A 32 51.71 9.16 -117.04
CA MET A 32 51.66 8.01 -116.12
C MET A 32 52.90 7.92 -115.18
N PRO A 33 54.13 8.12 -115.69
CA PRO A 33 55.34 8.28 -114.88
C PRO A 33 55.30 9.49 -113.95
N MET A 34 54.45 10.49 -114.19
CA MET A 34 54.21 11.63 -113.29
C MET A 34 53.13 11.30 -112.24
N LEU A 35 52.16 10.45 -112.57
CA LEU A 35 51.12 9.97 -111.66
C LEU A 35 51.64 8.93 -110.66
N TYR A 36 52.57 8.08 -111.06
CA TYR A 36 53.14 7.04 -110.17
C TYR A 36 53.87 7.61 -108.94
N PRO A 37 54.71 8.66 -109.06
CA PRO A 37 55.27 9.40 -107.93
C PRO A 37 54.20 10.01 -107.03
N ASN A 38 53.11 10.56 -107.59
CA ASN A 38 52.02 11.14 -106.82
C ASN A 38 51.24 10.07 -106.06
N LEU A 39 50.94 8.93 -106.69
CA LEU A 39 50.33 7.75 -106.03
C LEU A 39 51.23 7.19 -104.93
N ARG A 40 52.54 7.12 -105.17
CA ARG A 40 53.54 6.72 -104.16
C ARG A 40 53.61 7.71 -103.00
N HIS A 41 53.54 9.01 -103.28
CA HIS A 41 53.51 10.06 -102.27
C HIS A 41 52.20 10.00 -101.44
N VAL A 42 51.07 9.69 -102.09
CA VAL A 42 49.79 9.46 -101.41
C VAL A 42 49.85 8.19 -100.55
N ASP A 43 50.42 7.09 -101.05
CA ASP A 43 50.62 5.86 -100.29
C ASP A 43 51.53 6.07 -99.06
N GLU A 44 52.64 6.80 -99.23
CA GLU A 44 53.52 7.19 -98.12
C GLU A 44 52.80 8.08 -97.10
N LYS A 45 52.00 9.05 -97.54
CA LYS A 45 51.16 9.87 -96.65
C LYS A 45 50.11 9.01 -95.92
N CYS A 46 49.46 8.09 -96.61
CA CYS A 46 48.50 7.16 -96.01
C CYS A 46 49.17 6.27 -94.96
N LYS A 47 50.39 5.77 -95.20
CA LYS A 47 51.18 5.01 -94.22
C LYS A 47 51.57 5.85 -93.00
N MET A 48 51.94 7.11 -93.19
CA MET A 48 52.21 8.03 -92.08
C MET A 48 50.95 8.34 -91.26
N ILE A 49 49.82 8.55 -91.92
CA ILE A 49 48.53 8.75 -91.26
C ILE A 49 48.15 7.49 -90.46
N TYR A 50 48.29 6.30 -91.06
CA TYR A 50 48.01 5.03 -90.39
C TYR A 50 48.89 4.85 -89.14
N SER A 51 50.20 5.08 -89.27
CA SER A 51 51.14 4.99 -88.15
C SER A 51 50.80 5.99 -87.03
N SER A 52 50.36 7.20 -87.40
CA SER A 52 49.91 8.21 -86.45
C SER A 52 48.62 7.79 -85.74
N LEU A 53 47.69 7.20 -86.49
CA LEU A 53 46.40 6.73 -85.99
C LEU A 53 46.58 5.55 -85.03
N GLU A 54 47.47 4.62 -85.35
CA GLU A 54 47.88 3.51 -84.47
C GLU A 54 48.51 4.04 -83.17
N LEU A 55 49.40 5.03 -83.25
CA LEU A 55 49.94 5.74 -82.08
C LEU A 55 48.86 6.42 -81.24
N TYR A 56 47.86 7.03 -81.87
CA TYR A 56 46.73 7.63 -81.15
C TYR A 56 45.85 6.57 -80.50
N THR A 57 45.62 5.43 -81.15
CA THR A 57 44.88 4.31 -80.56
C THR A 57 45.59 3.77 -79.33
N ILE A 58 46.90 3.53 -79.40
CA ILE A 58 47.71 3.09 -78.24
C ILE A 58 47.62 4.11 -77.10
N LYS A 59 47.72 5.41 -77.42
CA LYS A 59 47.59 6.47 -76.41
C LYS A 59 46.20 6.50 -75.78
N LEU A 60 45.14 6.35 -76.58
CA LEU A 60 43.75 6.31 -76.10
C LEU A 60 43.48 5.08 -75.23
N GLU A 61 44.02 3.92 -75.59
CA GLU A 61 43.94 2.70 -74.78
C GLU A 61 44.68 2.86 -73.45
N SER A 62 45.90 3.41 -73.47
CA SER A 62 46.66 3.74 -72.25
C SER A 62 45.86 4.68 -71.34
N LEU A 63 45.33 5.77 -71.89
CA LEU A 63 44.55 6.74 -71.13
C LEU A 63 43.25 6.13 -70.56
N SER A 64 42.62 5.24 -71.32
CA SER A 64 41.40 4.52 -70.88
C SER A 64 41.70 3.58 -69.72
N ASN A 65 42.84 2.89 -69.75
CA ASN A 65 43.29 2.04 -68.64
C ASN A 65 43.63 2.87 -67.40
N GLU A 66 44.38 3.96 -67.55
CA GLU A 66 44.68 4.89 -66.44
C GLU A 66 43.40 5.48 -65.84
N LEU A 67 42.43 5.86 -66.67
CA LEU A 67 41.13 6.36 -66.21
C LEU A 67 40.35 5.31 -65.40
N LYS A 68 40.36 4.05 -65.83
CA LYS A 68 39.74 2.94 -65.08
C LYS A 68 40.43 2.71 -63.75
N GLU A 69 41.76 2.74 -63.70
CA GLU A 69 42.51 2.61 -62.46
C GLU A 69 42.15 3.73 -61.47
N ILE A 70 42.06 4.98 -61.96
CA ILE A 70 41.62 6.14 -61.16
C ILE A 70 40.17 5.95 -60.67
N GLU A 71 39.27 5.44 -61.52
CA GLU A 71 37.87 5.21 -61.16
C GLU A 71 37.74 4.13 -60.07
N ASP A 72 38.49 3.02 -60.18
CA ASP A 72 38.55 1.97 -59.17
C ASP A 72 39.13 2.48 -57.84
N GLU A 73 40.16 3.34 -57.89
CA GLU A 73 40.77 3.93 -56.71
C GLU A 73 39.85 4.96 -56.03
N ASN A 74 39.14 5.77 -56.80
CA ASN A 74 38.10 6.66 -56.29
C ASN A 74 36.98 5.89 -55.60
N MET A 75 36.51 4.79 -56.19
CA MET A 75 35.47 3.95 -55.57
C MET A 75 35.96 3.30 -54.26
N LYS A 76 37.24 2.91 -54.17
CA LYS A 76 37.82 2.44 -52.89
C LYS A 76 37.84 3.56 -51.85
N LEU A 77 38.28 4.76 -52.23
CA LEU A 77 38.33 5.92 -51.34
C LEU A 77 36.93 6.33 -50.85
N GLU A 78 35.92 6.31 -51.72
CA GLU A 78 34.53 6.59 -51.33
C GLU A 78 34.01 5.60 -50.28
N ASN A 79 34.27 4.30 -50.47
CA ASN A 79 33.90 3.28 -49.50
C ASN A 79 34.64 3.46 -48.16
N GLU A 80 35.92 3.84 -48.19
CA GLU A 80 36.69 4.10 -46.99
C GLU A 80 36.21 5.35 -46.24
N ILE A 81 35.85 6.42 -46.96
CA ILE A 81 35.22 7.61 -46.39
C ILE A 81 33.89 7.25 -45.72
N LEU A 82 33.06 6.43 -46.37
CA LEU A 82 31.79 5.98 -45.80
C LEU A 82 32.01 5.22 -44.49
N TYR A 83 32.95 4.26 -44.49
CA TYR A 83 33.28 3.46 -43.31
C TYR A 83 33.84 4.31 -42.16
N GLN A 84 34.77 5.23 -42.45
CA GLN A 84 35.32 6.15 -41.45
C GLN A 84 34.24 7.08 -40.87
N THR A 85 33.30 7.53 -41.69
CA THR A 85 32.17 8.36 -41.23
C THR A 85 31.26 7.60 -40.26
N GLN A 86 30.98 6.33 -40.54
CA GLN A 86 30.20 5.47 -39.63
C GLN A 86 30.91 5.24 -38.29
N ILE A 87 32.22 4.97 -38.33
CA ILE A 87 33.02 4.84 -37.11
C ILE A 87 32.98 6.13 -36.28
N TYR A 88 33.11 7.27 -36.96
CA TYR A 88 33.08 8.57 -36.29
C TYR A 88 31.76 8.84 -35.58
N GLU A 89 30.61 8.58 -36.22
CA GLU A 89 29.30 8.76 -35.59
C GLU A 89 29.12 7.80 -34.38
N HIS A 90 29.54 6.54 -34.47
CA HIS A 90 29.50 5.62 -33.32
C HIS A 90 30.43 6.05 -32.18
N LEU A 91 31.62 6.57 -32.48
CA LEU A 91 32.52 7.12 -31.46
C LEU A 91 31.95 8.37 -30.81
N LYS A 92 31.26 9.21 -31.57
CA LYS A 92 30.60 10.41 -31.09
C LYS A 92 29.42 10.07 -30.18
N GLU A 93 28.58 9.10 -30.54
CA GLU A 93 27.50 8.57 -29.69
C GLU A 93 28.05 7.95 -28.39
N LEU A 94 29.16 7.20 -28.48
CA LEU A 94 29.86 6.67 -27.31
C LEU A 94 30.40 7.80 -26.42
N LEU A 95 30.99 8.83 -27.01
CA LEU A 95 31.52 9.97 -26.26
C LEU A 95 30.39 10.67 -25.50
N TYR A 96 29.28 10.98 -26.17
CA TYR A 96 28.13 11.61 -25.52
C TYR A 96 27.52 10.75 -24.40
N SER A 97 27.45 9.43 -24.60
CA SER A 97 26.92 8.53 -23.57
C SER A 97 27.86 8.34 -22.38
N VAL A 98 29.17 8.51 -22.56
CA VAL A 98 30.18 8.34 -21.49
C VAL A 98 30.53 9.67 -20.80
N GLU A 99 30.18 10.81 -21.41
CA GLU A 99 30.51 12.14 -20.88
C GLU A 99 29.62 12.54 -19.71
N ILE A 100 29.93 11.98 -18.53
CA ILE A 100 29.42 12.47 -17.26
C ILE A 100 30.32 13.59 -16.78
N LYS A 101 29.76 14.80 -16.72
CA LYS A 101 30.48 16.00 -16.27
C LYS A 101 30.92 15.88 -14.82
N GLU A 102 32.08 16.45 -14.51
CA GLU A 102 32.66 16.47 -13.16
C GLU A 102 31.74 17.15 -12.13
N GLU A 103 30.94 18.12 -12.58
CA GLU A 103 29.95 18.81 -11.74
C GLU A 103 28.94 17.86 -11.08
N HIS A 104 28.59 16.74 -11.73
CA HIS A 104 27.70 15.74 -11.14
C HIS A 104 28.37 14.98 -9.99
N PHE A 105 29.67 14.68 -10.09
CA PHE A 105 30.43 14.05 -9.00
C PHE A 105 30.60 15.01 -7.83
N ILE A 106 30.93 16.28 -8.10
CA ILE A 106 31.05 17.33 -7.08
C ILE A 106 29.72 17.52 -6.34
N ALA A 107 28.59 17.51 -7.07
CA ALA A 107 27.28 17.63 -6.45
C ALA A 107 27.01 16.51 -5.43
N LEU A 108 27.34 15.27 -5.75
CA LEU A 108 27.19 14.15 -4.82
C LEU A 108 28.12 14.27 -3.58
N GLU A 109 29.34 14.74 -3.77
CA GLU A 109 30.32 14.81 -2.69
C GLU A 109 30.09 15.98 -1.72
N ALA A 110 29.70 17.16 -2.24
CA ALA A 110 29.79 18.41 -1.48
C ALA A 110 28.46 19.15 -1.26
N GLU A 111 27.43 18.95 -2.10
CA GLU A 111 26.19 19.75 -1.98
C GLU A 111 25.43 19.46 -0.69
N SER A 112 24.73 20.47 -0.17
CA SER A 112 24.03 20.39 1.10
C SER A 112 22.69 19.63 0.98
N PHE A 113 22.32 18.90 2.04
CA PHE A 113 21.00 18.28 2.17
C PHE A 113 19.96 19.23 2.81
N ASP A 114 20.38 20.37 3.35
CA ASP A 114 19.49 21.32 4.02
C ASP A 114 18.82 22.29 3.03
N SER A 115 19.41 22.51 1.85
CA SER A 115 18.92 23.44 0.84
C SER A 115 18.18 22.71 -0.29
N ILE A 116 17.07 23.29 -0.75
CA ILE A 116 16.30 22.75 -1.89
C ILE A 116 17.18 22.76 -3.16
N ASP A 117 17.97 23.80 -3.38
CA ASP A 117 18.89 23.88 -4.52
C ASP A 117 19.94 22.75 -4.50
N GLY A 118 20.50 22.45 -3.32
CA GLY A 118 21.45 21.36 -3.14
C GLY A 118 20.82 20.01 -3.46
N ILE A 119 19.61 19.75 -2.96
CA ILE A 119 18.84 18.53 -3.28
C ILE A 119 18.59 18.44 -4.80
N CYS A 120 18.13 19.52 -5.44
CA CYS A 120 17.88 19.52 -6.89
C CYS A 120 19.13 19.27 -7.73
N LYS A 121 20.32 19.68 -7.26
CA LYS A 121 21.59 19.38 -7.93
C LYS A 121 22.02 17.93 -7.75
N ILE A 122 21.82 17.39 -6.54
CA ILE A 122 22.04 15.97 -6.23
C ILE A 122 21.12 15.10 -7.09
N GLU A 123 19.83 15.43 -7.18
CA GLU A 123 18.87 14.70 -8.01
C GLU A 123 19.26 14.70 -9.48
N ARG A 124 19.67 15.84 -10.03
CA ARG A 124 20.17 15.93 -11.41
C ARG A 124 21.44 15.11 -11.64
N ALA A 125 22.32 15.05 -10.64
CA ALA A 125 23.50 14.19 -10.70
C ALA A 125 23.12 12.70 -10.69
N LEU A 126 22.18 12.30 -9.84
CA LEU A 126 21.69 10.91 -9.81
C LEU A 126 21.01 10.51 -11.13
N ASP A 127 20.20 11.38 -11.72
CA ASP A 127 19.58 11.15 -13.05
C ASP A 127 20.68 10.88 -14.10
N ALA A 128 21.67 11.77 -14.20
CA ALA A 128 22.76 11.65 -15.18
C ALA A 128 23.63 10.39 -14.97
N LEU A 129 23.79 9.94 -13.72
CA LEU A 129 24.56 8.74 -13.40
C LEU A 129 23.80 7.44 -13.68
N ASN A 130 22.47 7.45 -13.57
CA ASN A 130 21.62 6.29 -13.86
C ASN A 130 21.36 6.08 -15.36
N GLU A 131 21.53 7.10 -16.20
CA GLU A 131 21.38 6.99 -17.67
C GLU A 131 22.52 6.18 -18.35
N LEU A 132 23.62 5.88 -17.64
CA LEU A 132 24.74 5.11 -18.21
C LEU A 132 24.41 3.61 -18.33
N ASP A 133 23.92 3.20 -19.51
CA ASP A 133 23.68 1.80 -19.86
C ASP A 133 24.99 1.08 -20.24
N VAL A 134 25.52 0.30 -19.30
CA VAL A 134 26.82 -0.37 -19.46
C VAL A 134 26.72 -1.68 -20.24
N GLU A 135 25.53 -2.27 -20.40
CA GLU A 135 25.38 -3.55 -21.09
C GLU A 135 25.60 -3.43 -22.59
N LYS A 136 25.49 -2.22 -23.14
CA LYS A 136 25.71 -1.95 -24.57
C LYS A 136 27.18 -1.92 -24.99
N TYR A 137 28.13 -1.81 -24.06
CA TYR A 137 29.52 -1.53 -24.42
C TYR A 137 30.53 -2.42 -23.67
N THR A 138 31.32 -3.19 -24.42
CA THR A 138 32.43 -4.03 -23.89
C THR A 138 33.74 -3.25 -23.68
N ILE A 139 33.72 -1.94 -23.89
CA ILE A 139 34.90 -1.08 -23.93
C ILE A 139 35.42 -0.83 -22.50
N ARG A 140 36.73 -1.01 -22.29
CA ARG A 140 37.40 -0.84 -20.99
C ARG A 140 37.09 0.51 -20.31
N ILE A 141 37.07 1.60 -21.07
CA ILE A 141 36.80 2.95 -20.58
C ILE A 141 35.40 3.05 -19.95
N VAL A 142 34.40 2.37 -20.53
CA VAL A 142 33.02 2.34 -19.99
C VAL A 142 32.99 1.59 -18.66
N ARG A 143 33.77 0.50 -18.53
CA ARG A 143 33.91 -0.24 -17.27
C ARG A 143 34.57 0.61 -16.18
N GLU A 144 35.69 1.26 -16.47
CA GLU A 144 36.38 2.15 -15.53
C GLU A 144 35.48 3.33 -15.10
N LYS A 145 34.68 3.88 -16.01
CA LYS A 145 33.68 4.90 -15.67
C LYS A 145 32.56 4.36 -14.79
N LYS A 146 32.02 3.16 -15.06
CA LYS A 146 31.03 2.52 -14.19
C LYS A 146 31.57 2.32 -12.77
N GLU A 147 32.81 1.87 -12.64
CA GLU A 147 33.46 1.69 -11.34
C GLU A 147 33.55 3.03 -10.60
N ARG A 148 33.96 4.10 -11.28
CA ARG A 148 34.00 5.45 -10.70
C ARG A 148 32.61 5.94 -10.26
N ILE A 149 31.57 5.69 -11.05
CA ILE A 149 30.17 6.01 -10.71
C ILE A 149 29.75 5.24 -9.46
N ASN A 150 29.97 3.93 -9.42
CA ASN A 150 29.62 3.09 -8.29
C ASN A 150 30.33 3.54 -7.00
N ASP A 151 31.61 3.90 -7.08
CA ASP A 151 32.35 4.42 -5.93
C ASP A 151 31.83 5.77 -5.45
N ALA A 152 31.46 6.67 -6.37
CA ALA A 152 30.85 7.96 -6.03
C ALA A 152 29.47 7.77 -5.37
N LEU A 153 28.61 6.93 -5.95
CA LEU A 153 27.29 6.58 -5.38
C LEU A 153 27.44 5.95 -3.99
N ARG A 154 28.40 5.03 -3.81
CA ARG A 154 28.67 4.40 -2.52
C ARG A 154 29.07 5.44 -1.46
N LYS A 155 29.97 6.37 -1.79
CA LYS A 155 30.37 7.45 -0.88
C LYS A 155 29.20 8.39 -0.57
N PHE A 156 28.42 8.76 -1.58
CA PHE A 156 27.24 9.59 -1.45
C PHE A 156 26.22 8.96 -0.50
N TYR A 157 25.84 7.70 -0.70
CA TYR A 157 24.84 7.06 0.15
C TYR A 157 25.33 6.86 1.59
N LYS A 158 26.63 6.62 1.81
CA LYS A 158 27.20 6.65 3.17
C LYS A 158 27.01 8.01 3.84
N ARG A 159 27.27 9.10 3.10
CA ARG A 159 27.08 10.48 3.57
C ARG A 159 25.61 10.78 3.83
N PHE A 160 24.72 10.37 2.93
CA PHE A 160 23.27 10.52 3.06
C PHE A 160 22.72 9.77 4.27
N VAL A 161 23.10 8.51 4.46
CA VAL A 161 22.73 7.71 5.64
C VAL A 161 23.21 8.37 6.94
N ALA A 162 24.45 8.87 6.97
CA ALA A 162 24.97 9.59 8.14
C ALA A 162 24.19 10.89 8.43
N TYR A 163 23.79 11.62 7.38
CA TYR A 163 22.94 12.80 7.50
C TYR A 163 21.55 12.44 8.02
N MET A 164 20.88 11.44 7.43
CA MET A 164 19.56 10.98 7.85
C MET A 164 19.58 10.50 9.30
N GLY A 165 20.61 9.77 9.72
CA GLY A 165 20.78 9.35 11.11
C GLY A 165 20.86 10.53 12.09
N LYS A 166 21.60 11.59 11.74
CA LYS A 166 21.67 12.82 12.55
C LYS A 166 20.35 13.58 12.56
N PHE A 167 19.71 13.70 11.40
CA PHE A 167 18.42 14.36 11.25
C PHE A 167 17.33 13.69 12.11
N MET A 168 17.23 12.36 12.07
CA MET A 168 16.28 11.61 12.90
C MET A 168 16.60 11.72 14.40
N ALA A 169 17.87 11.77 14.79
CA ALA A 169 18.25 11.95 16.19
C ALA A 169 17.94 13.36 16.73
N GLY A 170 17.95 14.39 15.88
CA GLY A 170 17.77 15.80 16.25
C GLY A 170 16.33 16.31 16.27
N ASN A 171 15.36 15.57 15.75
CA ASN A 171 13.95 15.99 15.80
C ASN A 171 13.39 15.80 17.23
N GLU A 172 13.18 16.92 17.93
CA GLU A 172 12.65 16.96 19.29
C GLU A 172 11.21 16.45 19.37
N HIS A 173 10.96 15.65 20.41
CA HIS A 173 9.66 15.07 20.72
C HIS A 173 8.75 16.14 21.30
N ALA A 174 7.62 16.42 20.65
CA ALA A 174 6.67 17.39 21.15
C ALA A 174 5.89 16.90 22.39
N HIS A 175 6.15 15.68 22.86
CA HIS A 175 5.44 14.98 23.95
C HIS A 175 3.91 14.97 23.78
N GLN A 176 3.44 15.14 22.54
CA GLN A 176 2.04 15.21 22.19
C GLN A 176 1.79 14.20 21.10
N LEU A 177 0.91 13.23 21.37
CA LEU A 177 0.47 12.25 20.40
C LEU A 177 -0.24 12.97 19.23
N LYS A 178 0.40 13.04 18.07
CA LYS A 178 -0.13 13.72 16.88
C LYS A 178 0.45 13.17 15.58
N VAL A 179 -0.14 13.59 14.47
CA VAL A 179 0.39 13.31 13.12
C VAL A 179 1.56 14.24 12.81
N HIS A 180 2.71 13.67 12.47
CA HIS A 180 3.99 14.38 12.27
C HIS A 180 4.15 14.98 10.87
N LYS A 181 3.18 15.80 10.44
CA LYS A 181 3.16 16.41 9.08
C LYS A 181 4.45 17.16 8.73
N GLY A 182 5.09 17.82 9.70
CA GLY A 182 6.35 18.53 9.50
C GLY A 182 7.50 17.60 9.16
N LEU A 183 7.66 16.51 9.92
CA LEU A 183 8.64 15.46 9.68
C LEU A 183 8.43 14.83 8.29
N TYR A 184 7.18 14.45 7.98
CA TYR A 184 6.82 13.89 6.68
C TYR A 184 7.17 14.85 5.54
N GLY A 185 6.89 16.15 5.70
CA GLY A 185 7.20 17.17 4.71
C GLY A 185 8.70 17.33 4.44
N ILE A 186 9.54 17.17 5.46
CA ILE A 186 11.00 17.23 5.30
C ILE A 186 11.51 15.96 4.63
N ILE A 187 11.13 14.78 5.10
CA ILE A 187 11.57 13.49 4.54
C ILE A 187 11.13 13.36 3.07
N LYS A 188 9.93 13.84 2.74
CA LYS A 188 9.39 13.83 1.37
C LYS A 188 10.27 14.59 0.37
N ARG A 189 11.07 15.56 0.81
CA ARG A 189 12.04 16.26 -0.05
C ARG A 189 13.12 15.32 -0.58
N PHE A 190 13.41 14.25 0.14
CA PHE A 190 14.41 13.26 -0.25
C PHE A 190 13.81 12.06 -0.98
N LYS A 191 12.52 12.11 -1.35
CA LYS A 191 11.81 10.98 -1.98
C LYS A 191 12.56 10.42 -3.19
N LYS A 192 12.99 11.28 -4.11
CA LYS A 192 13.69 10.85 -5.32
C LYS A 192 15.05 10.19 -5.00
N ILE A 193 15.78 10.74 -4.03
CA ILE A 193 17.05 10.15 -3.56
C ILE A 193 16.82 8.76 -2.94
N ILE A 194 15.73 8.59 -2.19
CA ILE A 194 15.33 7.30 -1.59
C ILE A 194 14.92 6.31 -2.68
N GLU A 195 14.16 6.74 -3.69
CA GLU A 195 13.80 5.90 -4.85
C GLU A 195 15.04 5.38 -5.58
N TYR A 196 16.02 6.25 -5.86
CA TYR A 196 17.30 5.85 -6.46
C TYR A 196 18.11 4.89 -5.59
N SER A 197 17.99 4.98 -4.27
CA SER A 197 18.73 4.09 -3.37
C SER A 197 18.28 2.64 -3.46
N ARG A 198 17.10 2.34 -4.03
CA ARG A 198 16.61 0.95 -4.21
C ARG A 198 17.54 0.09 -5.06
N ASP A 199 18.24 0.70 -6.01
CA ASP A 199 19.25 0.02 -6.83
C ASP A 199 20.50 -0.35 -6.01
N GLN A 200 20.67 0.28 -4.84
CA GLN A 200 21.75 0.08 -3.88
C GLN A 200 21.19 -0.49 -2.56
N LYS A 201 20.69 -1.73 -2.61
CA LYS A 201 19.93 -2.42 -1.54
C LYS A 201 20.48 -2.20 -0.13
N ASP A 202 21.79 -2.32 0.07
CA ASP A 202 22.43 -2.17 1.39
C ASP A 202 22.12 -0.82 2.06
N TYR A 203 22.10 0.27 1.29
CA TYR A 203 21.83 1.61 1.82
C TYR A 203 20.35 1.88 1.98
N TYR A 204 19.54 1.41 1.03
CA TYR A 204 18.10 1.58 1.08
C TYR A 204 17.47 0.89 2.30
N VAL A 205 17.88 -0.34 2.59
CA VAL A 205 17.44 -1.08 3.79
C VAL A 205 17.83 -0.31 5.06
N VAL A 206 19.04 0.27 5.10
CA VAL A 206 19.49 1.06 6.25
C VAL A 206 18.61 2.31 6.42
N VAL A 207 18.34 3.06 5.36
CA VAL A 207 17.47 4.26 5.43
C VAL A 207 16.05 3.89 5.91
N CYS A 208 15.47 2.82 5.37
CA CYS A 208 14.16 2.34 5.80
C CYS A 208 14.17 1.95 7.29
N SER A 209 15.17 1.17 7.72
CA SER A 209 15.30 0.75 9.13
C SER A 209 15.50 1.94 10.08
N MET A 210 16.24 2.98 9.67
CA MET A 210 16.43 4.21 10.45
C MET A 210 15.11 4.95 10.64
N TYR A 211 14.30 5.06 9.59
CA TYR A 211 12.96 5.66 9.67
C TYR A 211 12.08 4.87 10.63
N MET A 212 11.95 3.56 10.43
CA MET A 212 11.08 2.70 11.26
C MET A 212 11.50 2.75 12.73
N ALA A 213 12.80 2.69 13.03
CA ALA A 213 13.32 2.78 14.39
C ALA A 213 13.10 4.16 15.02
N HIS A 214 13.19 5.24 14.24
CA HIS A 214 12.88 6.59 14.71
C HIS A 214 11.39 6.74 15.01
N SER A 215 10.50 6.39 14.07
CA SER A 215 9.05 6.46 14.25
C SER A 215 8.59 5.62 15.44
N ARG A 216 9.14 4.40 15.62
CA ARG A 216 8.84 3.57 16.80
C ARG A 216 9.12 4.31 18.10
N LYS A 217 10.35 4.79 18.28
CA LYS A 217 10.76 5.52 19.50
C LYS A 217 9.96 6.81 19.71
N LEU A 218 9.60 7.48 18.62
CA LEU A 218 8.79 8.70 18.65
C LEU A 218 7.40 8.39 19.22
N TYR A 219 6.69 7.41 18.65
CA TYR A 219 5.34 7.08 19.09
C TYR A 219 5.31 6.40 20.47
N GLU A 220 6.28 5.55 20.81
CA GLU A 220 6.41 5.00 22.18
C GLU A 220 6.46 6.13 23.22
N ARG A 221 7.33 7.13 23.02
CA ARG A 221 7.50 8.26 23.96
C ARG A 221 6.27 9.15 24.02
N GLU A 222 5.65 9.41 22.87
CA GLU A 222 4.47 10.28 22.80
C GLU A 222 3.23 9.62 23.40
N VAL A 223 3.03 8.32 23.17
CA VAL A 223 1.93 7.56 23.78
C VAL A 223 2.15 7.46 25.29
N ASP A 224 3.34 7.11 25.76
CA ASP A 224 3.64 7.06 27.20
C ASP A 224 3.38 8.41 27.91
N ALA A 225 3.86 9.51 27.33
CA ALA A 225 3.63 10.85 27.87
C ALA A 225 2.14 11.24 27.86
N HIS A 226 1.44 10.92 26.76
CA HIS A 226 0.01 11.18 26.63
C HIS A 226 -0.79 10.38 27.68
N MET A 227 -0.53 9.09 27.81
CA MET A 227 -1.17 8.20 28.78
C MET A 227 -0.96 8.63 30.22
N LYS A 228 0.28 9.00 30.59
CA LYS A 228 0.58 9.54 31.93
C LYS A 228 -0.19 10.83 32.23
N THR A 229 -0.35 11.69 31.23
CA THR A 229 -1.11 12.95 31.36
C THR A 229 -2.60 12.66 31.52
N VAL A 230 -3.15 11.81 30.66
CA VAL A 230 -4.55 11.36 30.72
C VAL A 230 -4.85 10.68 32.04
N PHE A 231 -3.99 9.77 32.50
CA PHE A 231 -4.16 9.05 33.76
C PHE A 231 -4.27 10.02 34.95
N ARG A 232 -3.42 11.05 34.98
CA ARG A 232 -3.47 12.10 36.01
C ARG A 232 -4.81 12.85 35.97
N LEU A 233 -5.29 13.20 34.79
CA LEU A 233 -6.58 13.90 34.62
C LEU A 233 -7.78 13.05 35.06
N ILE A 234 -7.76 11.75 34.77
CA ILE A 234 -8.80 10.81 35.22
C ILE A 234 -8.76 10.69 36.75
N LYS A 235 -7.57 10.56 37.33
CA LYS A 235 -7.37 10.46 38.78
C LYS A 235 -7.89 11.68 39.54
N ASP A 236 -7.70 12.88 38.99
CA ASP A 236 -8.10 14.13 39.64
C ASP A 236 -9.62 14.39 39.60
N SER A 237 -10.35 13.79 38.64
CA SER A 237 -11.80 13.94 38.51
C SER A 237 -12.43 12.67 37.88
N PRO A 238 -12.61 11.60 38.67
CA PRO A 238 -13.12 10.34 38.17
C PRO A 238 -14.62 10.43 37.85
N THR A 239 -14.96 10.56 36.57
CA THR A 239 -16.35 10.41 36.10
C THR A 239 -16.41 9.44 34.92
N GLN A 240 -17.49 8.68 34.84
CA GLN A 240 -17.71 7.70 33.77
C GLN A 240 -17.61 8.34 32.37
N GLU A 241 -18.25 9.50 32.18
CA GLU A 241 -18.23 10.23 30.91
C GLU A 241 -16.81 10.61 30.50
N LYS A 242 -15.99 11.11 31.43
CA LYS A 242 -14.58 11.47 31.15
C LYS A 242 -13.74 10.25 30.79
N VAL A 243 -13.91 9.12 31.48
CA VAL A 243 -13.16 7.88 31.18
C VAL A 243 -13.52 7.37 29.78
N SER A 244 -14.82 7.26 29.50
CA SER A 244 -15.32 6.80 28.19
C SER A 244 -14.86 7.73 27.06
N ASP A 245 -15.05 9.04 27.19
CA ASP A 245 -14.68 10.02 26.16
C ASP A 245 -13.17 10.01 25.91
N THR A 246 -12.36 9.85 26.96
CA THR A 246 -10.91 9.86 26.83
C THR A 246 -10.39 8.59 26.15
N LEU A 247 -10.91 7.41 26.54
CA LEU A 247 -10.57 6.16 25.87
C LEU A 247 -10.99 6.17 24.40
N GLN A 248 -12.19 6.67 24.11
CA GLN A 248 -12.70 6.76 22.73
C GLN A 248 -11.85 7.71 21.89
N THR A 249 -11.56 8.91 22.42
CA THR A 249 -10.72 9.91 21.76
C THR A 249 -9.33 9.37 21.49
N PHE A 250 -8.75 8.62 22.43
CA PHE A 250 -7.46 7.97 22.24
C PHE A 250 -7.53 6.94 21.09
N VAL A 251 -8.49 6.01 21.11
CA VAL A 251 -8.62 4.97 20.08
C VAL A 251 -8.81 5.58 18.68
N ASP A 252 -9.65 6.61 18.56
CA ASP A 252 -9.88 7.30 17.28
C ASP A 252 -8.64 8.06 16.79
N SER A 253 -7.92 8.70 17.72
CA SER A 253 -6.65 9.38 17.40
C SER A 253 -5.57 8.39 16.98
N TYR A 254 -5.46 7.27 17.70
CA TYR A 254 -4.50 6.20 17.41
C TYR A 254 -4.76 5.57 16.04
N ARG A 255 -6.03 5.29 15.70
CA ARG A 255 -6.44 4.86 14.37
C ARG A 255 -5.97 5.82 13.28
N SER A 256 -6.22 7.11 13.49
CA SER A 256 -5.88 8.15 12.52
C SER A 256 -4.37 8.29 12.30
N ILE A 257 -3.59 8.12 13.36
CA ILE A 257 -2.13 8.14 13.32
C ILE A 257 -1.59 6.93 12.54
N ILE A 258 -2.06 5.71 12.85
CA ILE A 258 -1.67 4.51 12.10
C ILE A 258 -1.95 4.68 10.61
N GLN A 259 -3.15 5.17 10.25
CA GLN A 259 -3.52 5.37 8.84
C GLN A 259 -2.64 6.41 8.15
N CYS A 260 -2.27 7.50 8.83
CA CYS A 260 -1.36 8.49 8.27
C CYS A 260 0.04 7.91 8.06
N GLU A 261 0.53 7.13 9.03
CA GLU A 261 1.85 6.50 8.97
C GLU A 261 1.94 5.48 7.83
N MET A 262 0.94 4.60 7.69
CA MET A 262 0.84 3.63 6.59
C MET A 262 0.86 4.33 5.22
N ARG A 263 0.00 5.34 5.03
CA ARG A 263 -0.03 6.12 3.78
C ARG A 263 1.29 6.82 3.50
N PHE A 264 1.98 7.29 4.54
CA PHE A 264 3.28 7.93 4.38
C PHE A 264 4.33 6.93 3.88
N ILE A 265 4.45 5.77 4.56
CA ILE A 265 5.36 4.67 4.19
C ILE A 265 5.14 4.24 2.74
N GLU A 266 3.89 3.98 2.36
CA GLU A 266 3.49 3.61 0.99
C GLU A 266 3.84 4.73 -0.01
N SER A 267 3.51 5.98 0.30
CA SER A 267 3.73 7.11 -0.61
C SER A 267 5.21 7.41 -0.87
N MET A 268 6.06 7.10 0.11
CA MET A 268 7.52 7.19 0.01
C MET A 268 8.13 5.92 -0.59
N GLY A 269 7.34 4.85 -0.71
CA GLY A 269 7.79 3.55 -1.16
C GLY A 269 8.87 2.99 -0.27
N LEU A 270 8.78 3.15 1.05
CA LEU A 270 9.74 2.59 2.00
C LEU A 270 9.43 1.10 2.21
N GLU A 271 10.47 0.27 2.32
CA GLU A 271 10.32 -1.12 2.75
C GLU A 271 10.15 -1.17 4.27
N GLY A 272 8.98 -1.61 4.72
CA GLY A 272 8.69 -1.86 6.13
C GLY A 272 7.19 -1.82 6.40
N ASP A 273 6.83 -2.28 7.59
CA ASP A 273 5.44 -2.38 8.03
C ASP A 273 5.21 -1.43 9.22
N ALA A 274 4.05 -0.79 9.25
CA ALA A 274 3.59 -0.01 10.38
C ALA A 274 3.54 -0.86 11.67
N SER A 275 3.37 -2.19 11.58
CA SER A 275 3.45 -3.07 12.75
C SER A 275 4.79 -2.91 13.47
N ALA A 276 5.89 -2.81 12.73
CA ALA A 276 7.22 -2.59 13.29
C ALA A 276 7.38 -1.23 13.99
N ILE A 277 6.47 -0.28 13.78
CA ILE A 277 6.45 1.02 14.47
C ILE A 277 5.61 0.94 15.76
N PHE A 278 4.50 0.21 15.73
CA PHE A 278 3.48 0.28 16.78
C PHE A 278 3.42 -0.94 17.72
N ASN A 279 4.18 -2.02 17.47
CA ASN A 279 4.14 -3.24 18.29
C ASN A 279 4.36 -2.97 19.79
N ASP A 280 5.32 -2.11 20.14
CA ASP A 280 5.67 -1.81 21.53
C ASP A 280 4.69 -0.80 22.19
N VAL A 281 3.86 -0.13 21.40
CA VAL A 281 2.86 0.84 21.89
C VAL A 281 1.73 0.15 22.64
N TRP A 282 1.37 -1.07 22.23
CA TRP A 282 0.30 -1.83 22.89
C TRP A 282 0.58 -2.05 24.39
N VAL A 283 1.82 -2.38 24.74
CA VAL A 283 2.23 -2.62 26.14
C VAL A 283 1.93 -1.40 27.03
N ILE A 284 2.19 -0.20 26.50
CA ILE A 284 1.94 1.06 27.20
C ILE A 284 0.44 1.31 27.37
N VAL A 285 -0.35 0.99 26.34
CA VAL A 285 -1.82 1.12 26.39
C VAL A 285 -2.42 0.13 27.38
N GLU A 286 -1.96 -1.12 27.37
CA GLU A 286 -2.39 -2.17 28.30
C GLU A 286 -2.11 -1.77 29.74
N GLU A 287 -0.88 -1.35 30.06
CA GLU A 287 -0.51 -0.86 31.40
C GLU A 287 -1.38 0.33 31.82
N PHE A 288 -1.64 1.28 30.92
CA PHE A 288 -2.53 2.40 31.21
C PHE A 288 -3.95 1.94 31.55
N VAL A 289 -4.54 1.06 30.74
CA VAL A 289 -5.92 0.59 30.97
C VAL A 289 -6.02 -0.22 32.25
N GLU A 290 -5.04 -1.06 32.56
CA GLU A 290 -4.96 -1.79 33.84
C GLU A 290 -4.92 -0.82 35.03
N ASN A 291 -4.07 0.21 34.97
CA ASN A 291 -4.00 1.24 36.01
C ASN A 291 -5.33 1.99 36.20
N VAL A 292 -6.04 2.32 35.11
CA VAL A 292 -7.36 2.97 35.22
C VAL A 292 -8.40 1.99 35.77
N TYR A 293 -8.36 0.71 35.39
CA TYR A 293 -9.26 -0.33 35.88
C TYR A 293 -9.10 -0.57 37.39
N GLU A 294 -7.88 -0.55 37.91
CA GLU A 294 -7.62 -0.65 39.36
C GLU A 294 -8.26 0.51 40.15
N LEU A 295 -8.33 1.70 39.56
CA LEU A 295 -8.97 2.87 40.16
C LEU A 295 -10.49 2.88 39.98
N LEU A 296 -10.97 2.57 38.79
CA LEU A 296 -12.35 2.77 38.33
C LEU A 296 -12.81 1.60 37.45
N SER A 297 -13.01 0.44 38.06
CA SER A 297 -13.22 -0.81 37.32
C SER A 297 -14.45 -0.79 36.42
N ILE A 298 -15.59 -0.27 36.89
CA ILE A 298 -16.83 -0.29 36.10
C ILE A 298 -16.84 0.80 35.02
N GLU A 299 -16.31 1.98 35.32
CA GLU A 299 -16.18 3.07 34.35
C GLU A 299 -15.23 2.67 33.22
N THR A 300 -14.14 1.97 33.54
CA THR A 300 -13.20 1.44 32.54
C THR A 300 -13.88 0.42 31.63
N LEU A 301 -14.62 -0.55 32.20
CA LEU A 301 -15.36 -1.54 31.40
C LEU A 301 -16.43 -0.89 30.52
N ASN A 302 -17.13 0.12 31.03
CA ASN A 302 -18.09 0.89 30.26
C ASN A 302 -17.42 1.61 29.08
N GLY A 303 -16.28 2.27 29.32
CA GLY A 303 -15.53 2.97 28.29
C GLY A 303 -14.97 2.02 27.23
N LEU A 304 -14.28 0.96 27.65
CA LEU A 304 -13.74 -0.06 26.75
C LEU A 304 -14.83 -0.69 25.88
N GLY A 305 -16.00 -0.99 26.46
CA GLY A 305 -17.16 -1.53 25.76
C GLY A 305 -17.71 -0.65 24.64
N LEU A 306 -17.43 0.66 24.65
CA LEU A 306 -17.78 1.59 23.57
C LEU A 306 -16.67 1.73 22.52
N CYS A 307 -15.42 1.48 22.93
CA CYS A 307 -14.23 1.72 22.14
C CYS A 307 -13.88 0.57 21.20
N TRP A 308 -14.10 -0.68 21.64
CA TRP A 308 -13.81 -1.83 20.80
C TRP A 308 -14.91 -2.02 19.75
N ARG A 309 -14.51 -2.35 18.51
CA ARG A 309 -15.45 -2.61 17.40
C ARG A 309 -14.98 -3.81 16.61
N GLU A 310 -15.93 -4.57 16.06
CA GLU A 310 -15.61 -5.53 15.02
C GLU A 310 -15.15 -4.76 13.77
N VAL A 311 -13.92 -5.03 13.34
CA VAL A 311 -13.30 -4.44 12.16
C VAL A 311 -13.13 -5.57 11.16
N ASP A 312 -13.53 -5.34 9.90
CA ASP A 312 -13.42 -6.34 8.84
C ASP A 312 -11.96 -6.81 8.68
N GLU A 313 -11.77 -8.12 8.47
CA GLU A 313 -10.47 -8.81 8.34
C GLU A 313 -9.70 -8.49 7.04
N VAL A 314 -9.95 -7.33 6.42
CA VAL A 314 -9.33 -6.95 5.15
C VAL A 314 -7.87 -6.57 5.42
N GLU A 315 -7.01 -7.59 5.40
CA GLU A 315 -5.55 -7.62 5.57
C GLU A 315 -5.06 -7.04 6.90
N GLU A 316 -4.65 -7.92 7.82
CA GLU A 316 -3.80 -7.74 9.02
C GLU A 316 -3.35 -6.30 9.36
N SER A 317 -4.28 -5.36 9.47
CA SER A 317 -3.92 -3.98 9.75
C SER A 317 -3.47 -3.91 11.20
N VAL A 318 -2.42 -3.15 11.47
CA VAL A 318 -1.94 -2.86 12.85
C VAL A 318 -3.10 -2.48 13.78
N TYR A 319 -4.08 -1.74 13.23
CA TYR A 319 -5.28 -1.34 13.96
C TYR A 319 -6.25 -2.51 14.23
N PHE A 320 -6.38 -3.47 13.33
CA PHE A 320 -7.15 -4.70 13.56
C PHE A 320 -6.54 -5.52 14.70
N CYS A 321 -5.22 -5.72 14.71
CA CYS A 321 -4.52 -6.39 15.81
C CYS A 321 -4.75 -5.66 17.14
N PHE A 322 -4.60 -4.34 17.15
CA PHE A 322 -4.91 -3.50 18.31
C PHE A 322 -6.35 -3.69 18.81
N GLN A 323 -7.35 -3.69 17.92
CA GLN A 323 -8.76 -3.88 18.28
C GLN A 323 -9.02 -5.29 18.84
N LYS A 324 -8.38 -6.32 18.27
CA LYS A 324 -8.46 -7.70 18.76
C LYS A 324 -7.88 -7.82 20.16
N ASP A 325 -6.75 -7.19 20.44
CA ASP A 325 -6.11 -7.24 21.75
C ASP A 325 -6.87 -6.38 22.77
N LEU A 326 -7.44 -5.25 22.36
CA LEU A 326 -8.38 -4.44 23.17
C LEU A 326 -9.61 -5.25 23.58
N ARG A 327 -10.18 -6.03 22.65
CA ARG A 327 -11.30 -6.94 22.94
C ARG A 327 -10.91 -8.03 23.95
N LYS A 328 -9.77 -8.70 23.75
CA LYS A 328 -9.29 -9.72 24.71
C LYS A 328 -9.07 -9.12 26.10
N MET A 329 -8.50 -7.92 26.18
CA MET A 329 -8.31 -7.22 27.43
C MET A 329 -9.65 -6.89 28.10
N TYR A 330 -10.63 -6.39 27.34
CA TYR A 330 -11.99 -6.17 27.82
C TYR A 330 -12.62 -7.46 28.36
N GLU A 331 -12.59 -8.56 27.59
CA GLU A 331 -13.16 -9.86 27.98
C GLU A 331 -12.50 -10.38 29.27
N ARG A 332 -11.16 -10.31 29.38
CA ARG A 332 -10.42 -10.67 30.59
C ARG A 332 -10.86 -9.84 31.82
N MET A 333 -10.90 -8.51 31.69
CA MET A 333 -11.26 -7.61 32.78
C MET A 333 -12.74 -7.73 33.18
N GLU A 334 -13.62 -8.00 32.22
CA GLU A 334 -15.04 -8.28 32.44
C GLU A 334 -15.21 -9.56 33.25
N GLU A 335 -14.56 -10.65 32.83
CA GLU A 335 -14.59 -11.91 33.56
C GLU A 335 -14.05 -11.76 34.98
N GLU A 336 -12.91 -11.08 35.16
CA GLU A 336 -12.32 -10.82 36.47
C GLU A 336 -13.28 -10.01 37.36
N TYR A 337 -13.88 -8.94 36.80
CA TYR A 337 -14.82 -8.09 37.52
C TYR A 337 -16.04 -8.88 37.99
N LEU A 338 -16.66 -9.64 37.09
CA LEU A 338 -17.85 -10.45 37.38
C LEU A 338 -17.52 -11.59 38.35
N CYS A 339 -16.35 -12.21 38.24
CA CYS A 339 -15.90 -13.20 39.23
C CYS A 339 -15.73 -12.59 40.62
N LYS A 340 -15.11 -11.41 40.71
CA LYS A 340 -14.87 -10.72 41.98
C LYS A 340 -16.17 -10.23 42.63
N GLU A 341 -17.05 -9.60 41.86
CA GLU A 341 -18.26 -8.94 42.40
C GLU A 341 -19.47 -9.87 42.50
N VAL A 342 -19.59 -10.88 41.63
CA VAL A 342 -20.76 -11.77 41.56
C VAL A 342 -20.43 -13.18 42.07
N GLN A 343 -19.22 -13.70 41.83
CA GLN A 343 -18.90 -15.10 42.17
C GLN A 343 -18.32 -15.33 43.58
N ARG A 344 -17.73 -14.35 44.27
CA ARG A 344 -17.30 -14.57 45.67
C ARG A 344 -18.49 -14.62 46.60
N GLY A 345 -18.76 -15.80 47.19
CA GLY A 345 -19.43 -16.15 48.47
C GLY A 345 -20.62 -15.36 49.05
N ASP A 346 -20.76 -14.08 48.76
CA ASP A 346 -21.57 -13.09 49.48
C ASP A 346 -22.32 -12.23 48.45
N LEU A 347 -23.13 -12.88 47.60
CA LEU A 347 -23.88 -12.22 46.52
C LEU A 347 -25.00 -11.37 47.16
N ARG A 348 -24.64 -10.15 47.56
CA ARG A 348 -25.56 -9.13 48.03
C ARG A 348 -26.23 -8.54 46.81
N VAL A 349 -27.55 -8.68 46.74
CA VAL A 349 -28.40 -8.19 45.64
C VAL A 349 -28.12 -6.71 45.33
N GLU A 350 -27.78 -5.93 46.35
CA GLU A 350 -27.35 -4.53 46.26
C GLU A 350 -26.11 -4.31 45.37
N LYS A 351 -25.15 -5.25 45.35
CA LYS A 351 -23.97 -5.19 44.47
C LYS A 351 -24.35 -5.43 43.02
N LEU A 352 -25.20 -6.42 42.77
CA LEU A 352 -25.70 -6.72 41.43
C LEU A 352 -26.56 -5.56 40.90
N GLU A 353 -27.46 -5.02 41.73
CA GLU A 353 -28.24 -3.82 41.40
C GLU A 353 -27.36 -2.62 41.10
N ARG A 354 -26.26 -2.43 41.86
CA ARG A 354 -25.29 -1.37 41.58
C ARG A 354 -24.72 -1.53 40.17
N ILE A 355 -24.16 -2.69 39.84
CA ILE A 355 -23.60 -2.98 38.51
C ILE A 355 -24.62 -2.71 37.40
N LEU A 356 -25.85 -3.19 37.57
CA LEU A 356 -26.91 -3.05 36.57
C LEU A 356 -27.36 -1.60 36.36
N ARG A 357 -27.24 -0.75 37.38
CA ARG A 357 -27.61 0.68 37.30
C ARG A 357 -26.46 1.58 36.84
N SER A 358 -25.22 1.25 37.21
CA SER A 358 -24.04 2.05 36.86
C SER A 358 -23.36 1.62 35.57
N SER A 359 -23.67 0.43 35.04
CA SER A 359 -23.20 0.02 33.71
C SER A 359 -24.00 0.72 32.60
N SER A 360 -23.31 1.43 31.72
CA SER A 360 -23.88 1.87 30.43
C SER A 360 -23.76 0.80 29.35
N ASN A 361 -22.92 -0.23 29.57
CA ASN A 361 -22.72 -1.33 28.64
C ASN A 361 -23.83 -2.40 28.80
N THR A 362 -24.64 -2.58 27.75
CA THR A 362 -25.74 -3.55 27.72
C THR A 362 -25.25 -5.00 27.84
N GLU A 363 -24.14 -5.34 27.19
CA GLU A 363 -23.59 -6.70 27.23
C GLU A 363 -23.13 -7.07 28.65
N LEU A 364 -22.41 -6.15 29.30
CA LEU A 364 -22.00 -6.30 30.71
C LEU A 364 -23.22 -6.47 31.63
N ARG A 365 -24.29 -5.71 31.42
CA ARG A 365 -25.55 -5.83 32.19
C ARG A 365 -26.20 -7.20 32.01
N ILE A 366 -26.29 -7.69 30.77
CA ILE A 366 -26.86 -9.00 30.46
C ILE A 366 -26.03 -10.10 31.13
N LYS A 367 -24.71 -10.13 30.93
CA LYS A 367 -23.82 -11.13 31.54
C LYS A 367 -23.88 -11.10 33.08
N ALA A 368 -23.85 -9.91 33.68
CA ALA A 368 -23.99 -9.76 35.13
C ALA A 368 -25.33 -10.30 35.64
N ALA A 369 -26.43 -9.99 34.94
CA ALA A 369 -27.76 -10.46 35.30
C ALA A 369 -27.89 -11.99 35.18
N VAL A 370 -27.39 -12.59 34.09
CA VAL A 370 -27.41 -14.05 33.88
C VAL A 370 -26.63 -14.78 34.98
N LEU A 371 -25.41 -14.33 35.27
CA LEU A 371 -24.57 -14.92 36.33
C LEU A 371 -25.20 -14.74 37.72
N GLY A 372 -25.73 -13.55 37.99
CA GLY A 372 -26.44 -13.24 39.23
C GLY A 372 -27.66 -14.14 39.43
N MET A 373 -28.50 -14.29 38.39
CA MET A 373 -29.69 -15.14 38.42
C MET A 373 -29.37 -16.61 38.65
N SER A 374 -28.38 -17.15 37.93
CA SER A 374 -27.96 -18.55 38.08
C SER A 374 -27.57 -18.84 39.53
N ARG A 375 -26.81 -17.94 40.16
CA ARG A 375 -26.43 -18.04 41.57
C ARG A 375 -27.59 -17.93 42.56
N ILE A 376 -28.52 -16.98 42.33
CA ILE A 376 -29.72 -16.81 43.19
C ILE A 376 -30.55 -18.10 43.19
N LEU A 377 -30.61 -18.79 42.06
CA LEU A 377 -31.28 -20.08 41.93
C LEU A 377 -30.51 -21.22 42.61
N GLU A 378 -29.17 -21.23 42.54
CA GLU A 378 -28.31 -22.29 43.11
C GLU A 378 -28.15 -22.25 44.64
N LYS A 379 -28.06 -21.06 45.25
CA LYS A 379 -27.63 -20.88 46.66
C LYS A 379 -28.64 -21.24 47.76
N SER A 380 -29.79 -21.81 47.41
CA SER A 380 -30.90 -21.96 48.36
C SER A 380 -30.92 -23.35 49.01
N SER A 381 -30.45 -23.42 50.26
CA SER A 381 -30.43 -24.63 51.10
C SER A 381 -31.74 -24.85 51.88
N SER A 382 -32.66 -23.88 51.92
CA SER A 382 -33.96 -23.99 52.59
C SER A 382 -35.13 -23.98 51.59
N LYS A 383 -36.02 -24.97 51.69
CA LYS A 383 -37.27 -25.04 50.93
C LYS A 383 -38.40 -24.40 51.76
N GLY A 384 -39.18 -23.48 51.19
CA GLY A 384 -40.32 -22.86 51.86
C GLY A 384 -40.82 -21.58 51.21
N LEU A 385 -41.98 -21.10 51.67
CA LEU A 385 -42.66 -19.92 51.14
C LEU A 385 -41.85 -18.63 51.28
N ASP A 386 -41.22 -18.39 52.43
CA ASP A 386 -40.43 -17.18 52.68
C ASP A 386 -39.22 -17.06 51.73
N GLU A 387 -38.59 -18.19 51.42
CA GLU A 387 -37.47 -18.23 50.48
C GLU A 387 -37.95 -18.00 49.02
N ALA A 388 -39.13 -18.53 48.66
CA ALA A 388 -39.72 -18.26 47.35
C ALA A 388 -40.10 -16.78 47.18
N ILE A 389 -40.69 -16.16 48.21
CA ILE A 389 -40.98 -14.72 48.25
C ILE A 389 -39.68 -13.92 48.13
N ARG A 390 -38.65 -14.29 48.89
CA ARG A 390 -37.34 -13.62 48.85
C ARG A 390 -36.72 -13.70 47.46
N LYS A 391 -36.65 -14.89 46.86
CA LYS A 391 -36.13 -15.07 45.48
C LYS A 391 -36.90 -14.22 44.49
N TRP A 392 -38.22 -14.20 44.57
CA TRP A 392 -39.03 -13.48 43.58
C TRP A 392 -38.87 -11.97 43.69
N LYS A 393 -38.74 -11.43 44.92
CA LYS A 393 -38.35 -10.03 45.15
C LYS A 393 -37.03 -9.72 44.46
N ILE A 394 -36.03 -10.59 44.61
CA ILE A 394 -34.70 -10.39 44.02
C ILE A 394 -34.76 -10.42 42.49
N VAL A 395 -35.42 -11.42 41.90
CA VAL A 395 -35.58 -11.52 40.44
C VAL A 395 -36.28 -10.28 39.89
N THR A 396 -37.36 -9.85 40.53
CA THR A 396 -38.11 -8.65 40.11
C THR A 396 -37.23 -7.40 40.18
N LYS A 397 -36.46 -7.22 41.26
CA LYS A 397 -35.55 -6.07 41.39
C LYS A 397 -34.46 -6.05 40.34
N VAL A 398 -33.87 -7.21 40.02
CA VAL A 398 -32.85 -7.33 38.98
C VAL A 398 -33.45 -7.09 37.58
N GLN A 399 -34.64 -7.61 37.29
CA GLN A 399 -35.33 -7.37 36.03
C GLN A 399 -35.59 -5.87 35.81
N VAL A 400 -36.06 -5.17 36.84
CA VAL A 400 -36.24 -3.71 36.81
C VAL A 400 -34.90 -2.98 36.64
N ALA A 401 -33.86 -3.40 37.37
CA ALA A 401 -32.53 -2.77 37.28
C ALA A 401 -31.82 -3.04 35.96
N CYS A 402 -32.06 -4.18 35.30
CA CYS A 402 -31.47 -4.56 34.02
C CYS A 402 -32.12 -3.83 32.84
N GLY A 403 -33.42 -3.47 32.93
CA GLY A 403 -34.12 -2.63 31.95
C GLY A 403 -34.15 -3.16 30.52
N VAL A 404 -33.71 -4.40 30.29
CA VAL A 404 -33.63 -5.11 29.01
C VAL A 404 -34.24 -6.48 29.22
N ASP A 405 -34.99 -6.96 28.23
CA ASP A 405 -35.60 -8.28 28.28
C ASP A 405 -34.56 -9.37 28.04
N VAL A 406 -34.33 -10.22 29.04
CA VAL A 406 -33.29 -11.28 29.01
C VAL A 406 -33.95 -12.62 29.26
N SER A 407 -33.79 -13.56 28.33
CA SER A 407 -34.48 -14.85 28.35
C SER A 407 -34.21 -15.64 29.64
N GLU A 408 -33.00 -15.55 30.17
CA GLU A 408 -32.53 -16.22 31.37
C GLU A 408 -33.15 -15.61 32.64
N ILE A 409 -33.37 -14.29 32.67
CA ILE A 409 -34.10 -13.62 33.77
C ILE A 409 -35.57 -14.07 33.73
N ASN A 410 -36.18 -14.15 32.55
CA ASN A 410 -37.57 -14.61 32.41
C ASN A 410 -37.73 -16.08 32.81
N LYS A 411 -36.79 -16.94 32.42
CA LYS A 411 -36.75 -18.35 32.86
C LYS A 411 -36.60 -18.45 34.38
N ALA A 412 -35.73 -17.62 34.97
CA ALA A 412 -35.56 -17.56 36.42
C ALA A 412 -36.84 -17.07 37.12
N GLU A 413 -37.49 -16.04 36.58
CA GLU A 413 -38.77 -15.53 37.06
C GLU A 413 -39.84 -16.61 37.02
N GLN A 414 -40.00 -17.30 35.89
CA GLN A 414 -40.99 -18.36 35.74
C GLN A 414 -40.74 -19.51 36.72
N LYS A 415 -39.48 -19.93 36.89
CA LYS A 415 -39.13 -20.99 37.85
C LYS A 415 -39.47 -20.59 39.29
N VAL A 416 -39.08 -19.39 39.71
CA VAL A 416 -39.36 -18.87 41.05
C VAL A 416 -40.86 -18.64 41.26
N ARG A 417 -41.56 -18.19 40.21
CA ARG A 417 -43.01 -18.04 40.21
C ARG A 417 -43.70 -19.38 40.46
N THR A 418 -43.36 -20.44 39.72
CA THR A 418 -43.94 -21.77 39.93
C THR A 418 -43.61 -22.35 41.30
N GLU A 419 -42.39 -22.12 41.81
CA GLU A 419 -42.04 -22.48 43.20
C GLU A 419 -42.93 -21.76 44.22
N PHE A 420 -43.11 -20.44 44.04
CA PHE A 420 -43.98 -19.65 44.89
C PHE A 420 -45.44 -20.12 44.80
N GLU A 421 -45.98 -20.33 43.59
CA GLU A 421 -47.36 -20.79 43.39
C GLU A 421 -47.63 -22.07 44.17
N ARG A 422 -46.73 -23.06 44.06
CA ARG A 422 -46.82 -24.31 44.81
C ARG A 422 -46.81 -24.08 46.33
N TYR A 423 -45.78 -23.40 46.86
CA TYR A 423 -45.66 -23.20 48.32
C TYR A 423 -46.76 -22.30 48.89
N CYS A 424 -47.26 -21.34 48.11
CA CYS A 424 -48.32 -20.43 48.50
C CYS A 424 -49.65 -21.17 48.61
N MET A 425 -49.97 -22.02 47.62
CA MET A 425 -51.17 -22.85 47.66
C MET A 425 -51.14 -23.85 48.80
N ASP A 426 -50.00 -24.51 49.04
CA ASP A 426 -49.82 -25.44 50.16
C ASP A 426 -49.96 -24.72 51.52
N PHE A 427 -49.53 -23.47 51.62
CA PHE A 427 -49.62 -22.68 52.86
C PHE A 427 -51.02 -22.10 53.11
N ILE A 428 -51.71 -21.62 52.07
CA ILE A 428 -53.05 -21.02 52.19
C ILE A 428 -54.10 -22.09 52.44
N LEU A 429 -54.01 -23.22 51.74
CA LEU A 429 -54.97 -24.33 51.81
C LEU A 429 -54.50 -25.47 52.73
N GLY A 430 -53.40 -25.28 53.45
CA GLY A 430 -52.92 -26.21 54.47
C GLY A 430 -53.76 -26.15 55.75
N GLU A 431 -53.17 -26.50 56.89
CA GLU A 431 -53.90 -26.48 58.16
C GLU A 431 -54.25 -25.05 58.63
N GLY A 432 -55.53 -24.83 58.96
CA GLY A 432 -56.02 -23.58 59.55
C GLY A 432 -57.02 -22.81 58.69
N ASN A 433 -57.29 -21.55 59.06
CA ASN A 433 -58.21 -20.68 58.33
C ASN A 433 -57.51 -20.04 57.12
N ALA A 434 -58.01 -20.30 55.91
CA ALA A 434 -57.43 -19.84 54.65
C ALA A 434 -57.28 -18.30 54.54
N VAL A 435 -58.24 -17.54 55.08
CA VAL A 435 -58.17 -16.05 55.11
C VAL A 435 -57.07 -15.59 56.07
N SER A 436 -56.91 -16.25 57.22
CA SER A 436 -55.81 -15.97 58.17
C SER A 436 -54.44 -16.31 57.58
N ASN A 437 -54.32 -17.45 56.89
CA ASN A 437 -53.08 -17.85 56.23
C ASN A 437 -52.75 -16.91 55.07
N THR A 438 -53.74 -16.48 54.29
CA THR A 438 -53.57 -15.45 53.24
C THR A 438 -53.05 -14.13 53.81
N LYS A 439 -53.58 -13.66 54.95
CA LYS A 439 -53.06 -12.47 55.66
C LYS A 439 -51.58 -12.60 56.02
N LYS A 440 -51.14 -13.78 56.46
CA LYS A 440 -49.72 -14.04 56.78
C LYS A 440 -48.83 -13.99 55.54
N VAL A 441 -49.28 -14.56 54.40
CA VAL A 441 -48.54 -14.48 53.12
C VAL A 441 -48.40 -13.02 52.67
N VAL A 442 -49.51 -12.26 52.67
CA VAL A 442 -49.51 -10.84 52.28
C VAL A 442 -48.61 -10.02 53.22
N ALA A 443 -48.56 -10.34 54.52
CA ALA A 443 -47.66 -9.71 55.47
C ALA A 443 -46.17 -10.05 55.19
N ALA A 444 -45.85 -11.31 54.85
CA ALA A 444 -44.49 -11.74 54.51
C ALA A 444 -43.96 -11.07 53.21
N VAL A 445 -44.85 -10.67 52.32
CA VAL A 445 -44.52 -9.88 51.11
C VAL A 445 -44.04 -8.47 51.46
N GLY A 446 -44.41 -7.91 52.61
CA GLY A 446 -43.94 -6.59 53.07
C GLY A 446 -44.54 -5.40 52.29
N GLU A 447 -43.90 -4.24 52.38
CA GLU A 447 -44.48 -2.94 51.98
C GLU A 447 -44.18 -2.48 50.54
N ASP A 448 -43.43 -3.25 49.74
CA ASP A 448 -43.16 -2.90 48.34
C ASP A 448 -44.47 -2.96 47.53
N LYS A 449 -45.07 -1.80 47.26
CA LYS A 449 -46.39 -1.68 46.63
C LYS A 449 -46.46 -2.35 45.25
N VAL A 450 -45.40 -2.25 44.46
CA VAL A 450 -45.36 -2.78 43.08
C VAL A 450 -45.25 -4.30 43.13
N PHE A 451 -44.34 -4.81 43.95
CA PHE A 451 -44.19 -6.24 44.14
C PHE A 451 -45.45 -6.86 44.80
N LYS A 452 -46.03 -6.19 45.79
CA LYS A 452 -47.26 -6.62 46.47
C LYS A 452 -48.45 -6.70 45.52
N ALA A 453 -48.65 -5.71 44.65
CA ALA A 453 -49.73 -5.75 43.66
C ALA A 453 -49.56 -6.93 42.68
N LYS A 454 -48.33 -7.17 42.20
CA LYS A 454 -48.01 -8.30 41.31
C LYS A 454 -48.29 -9.65 41.98
N MET A 455 -47.92 -9.78 43.25
CA MET A 455 -48.17 -10.96 44.09
C MET A 455 -49.67 -11.19 44.33
N VAL A 456 -50.40 -10.16 44.78
CA VAL A 456 -51.84 -10.24 45.08
C VAL A 456 -52.63 -10.61 43.84
N LYS A 457 -52.33 -10.00 42.69
CA LYS A 457 -52.95 -10.35 41.41
C LYS A 457 -52.75 -11.83 41.06
N MET A 458 -51.54 -12.34 41.24
CA MET A 458 -51.28 -13.76 40.96
C MET A 458 -51.98 -14.69 41.95
N MET A 459 -52.07 -14.32 43.23
CA MET A 459 -52.84 -15.08 44.21
C MET A 459 -54.33 -15.12 43.86
N GLN A 460 -54.90 -14.01 43.37
CA GLN A 460 -56.28 -13.99 42.86
C GLN A 460 -56.46 -14.92 41.65
N GLU A 461 -55.52 -14.89 40.69
CA GLU A 461 -55.54 -15.77 39.51
C GLU A 461 -55.50 -17.25 39.92
N MET A 462 -54.58 -17.63 40.81
CA MET A 462 -54.48 -19.00 41.33
C MET A 462 -55.76 -19.48 42.04
N MET A 463 -56.30 -18.65 42.93
CA MET A 463 -57.50 -19.01 43.70
C MET A 463 -58.74 -19.07 42.81
N SER A 464 -58.82 -18.21 41.78
CA SER A 464 -59.92 -18.21 40.80
C SER A 464 -59.90 -19.45 39.92
N SER A 465 -58.72 -19.84 39.41
CA SER A 465 -58.55 -21.07 38.63
C SER A 465 -58.94 -22.32 39.44
N ARG A 466 -58.56 -22.39 40.72
CA ARG A 466 -58.91 -23.53 41.58
C ARG A 466 -60.38 -23.54 42.01
N ASN A 467 -61.01 -22.38 42.17
CA ASN A 467 -62.45 -22.29 42.45
C ASN A 467 -63.27 -22.80 41.25
N ALA A 468 -62.83 -22.52 40.03
CA ALA A 468 -63.44 -23.02 38.80
C ALA A 468 -63.35 -24.55 38.64
N GLU A 469 -62.30 -25.19 39.19
CA GLU A 469 -62.08 -26.64 39.10
C GLU A 469 -62.79 -27.45 40.20
N GLY A 470 -63.21 -26.83 41.31
CA GLY A 470 -63.68 -27.57 42.50
C GLY A 470 -64.86 -26.99 43.30
N GLY A 471 -65.36 -25.79 43.01
CA GLY A 471 -66.56 -25.22 43.65
C GLY A 471 -66.49 -25.11 45.19
N LEU A 472 -65.30 -24.91 45.75
CA LEU A 472 -65.06 -24.87 47.19
C LEU A 472 -65.36 -23.47 47.77
N ARG A 473 -65.86 -23.42 49.01
CA ARG A 473 -66.24 -22.16 49.70
C ARG A 473 -65.02 -21.34 50.15
N GLU A 474 -63.93 -22.02 50.53
CA GLU A 474 -62.70 -21.39 51.04
C GLU A 474 -61.97 -20.51 50.00
N PRO A 475 -61.87 -20.88 48.71
CA PRO A 475 -61.33 -19.99 47.67
C PRO A 475 -62.08 -18.68 47.47
N ALA A 476 -63.41 -18.66 47.63
CA ALA A 476 -64.22 -17.45 47.42
C ALA A 476 -63.95 -16.37 48.48
N GLU A 477 -63.84 -16.76 49.75
CA GLU A 477 -63.53 -15.86 50.88
C GLU A 477 -62.11 -15.28 50.77
N VAL A 478 -61.16 -16.04 50.23
CA VAL A 478 -59.79 -15.57 49.97
C VAL A 478 -59.74 -14.56 48.81
N ILE A 479 -60.49 -14.79 47.72
CA ILE A 479 -60.57 -13.87 46.58
C ILE A 479 -61.18 -12.52 47.00
N GLU A 480 -62.22 -12.53 47.82
CA GLU A 480 -62.84 -11.32 48.37
C GLU A 480 -61.85 -10.54 49.25
N TYR A 481 -61.07 -11.24 50.09
CA TYR A 481 -60.02 -10.59 50.89
C TYR A 481 -58.92 -9.98 50.02
N LEU A 482 -58.40 -10.71 49.04
CA LEU A 482 -57.33 -10.23 48.15
C LEU A 482 -57.77 -9.05 47.27
N SER A 483 -59.05 -8.95 46.94
CA SER A 483 -59.61 -7.82 46.17
C SER A 483 -59.61 -6.49 46.96
N ASN A 484 -59.44 -6.57 48.28
CA ASN A 484 -59.43 -5.43 49.20
C ASN A 484 -58.03 -5.14 49.81
N ALA A 485 -56.99 -5.91 49.44
CA ALA A 485 -55.65 -5.92 50.07
C ALA A 485 -54.55 -5.40 49.14
#